data_AF-A0A2M8THQ1-F1
#
_entry.id   AF-A0A2M8THQ1-F1
#
_cell.length_a   1.000
_cell.length_b   1.000
_cell.length_c   1.000
_cell.angle_alpha   90.00
_cell.angle_beta   90.00
_cell.angle_gamma   90.00
#
_symmetry.space_group_name_H-M   'P 1'
#
loop_
_entity.id
_entity.type
_entity.pdbx_description
1 polymer ?
#
loop_
_entity_poly.entity_id
_entity_poly.type
_entity_poly.pdbx_seq_one_letter_code
_entity_poly.pdbx_strand_id
1 'polypeptide(L)'
;MNGNLYDLIVMAKGNNQDALLEIINKFNLLIKKLSRKMVYDDAETDLIIFFIKMIKNSDLNKLKNFSEGALVKYIQVSLNHKAIDHCRKYYLTKHNEIALDTDIIKQGFDNNNNIDNKLLVDQLLNLNFLTKHQVLILKYYYLLEYSDIQIGNKLKISRQAVHKSRIKALNIIQNHVILKH
;
A
#
# COMPACT_ATOMS: atom_id res chain seq x y z
N MET A 1 19.73 -23.12 -7.00
CA MET A 1 21.13 -22.72 -7.28
C MET A 1 21.27 -21.32 -6.71
N ASN A 2 22.13 -21.03 -5.73
CA ASN A 2 22.22 -19.68 -5.15
C ASN A 2 22.94 -18.72 -6.11
N GLY A 3 22.25 -18.27 -7.15
CA GLY A 3 22.69 -17.19 -8.05
C GLY A 3 22.35 -15.81 -7.48
N ASN A 4 23.12 -14.80 -7.85
CA ASN A 4 22.78 -13.39 -7.57
C ASN A 4 21.40 -13.06 -8.18
N LEU A 5 20.63 -12.17 -7.55
CA LEU A 5 19.29 -11.82 -8.01
C LEU A 5 19.27 -11.28 -9.45
N TYR A 6 20.32 -10.56 -9.87
CA TYR A 6 20.45 -10.13 -11.26
C TYR A 6 20.52 -11.32 -12.23
N ASP A 7 21.33 -12.33 -11.92
CA ASP A 7 21.49 -13.51 -12.77
C ASP A 7 20.19 -14.30 -12.85
N LEU A 8 19.48 -14.44 -11.73
CA LEU A 8 18.16 -15.06 -11.70
C LEU A 8 17.17 -14.29 -12.61
N ILE A 9 17.21 -12.95 -12.61
CA ILE A 9 16.34 -12.13 -13.48
C ILE A 9 16.69 -12.34 -14.96
N VAL A 10 17.98 -12.40 -15.30
CA VAL A 10 18.44 -12.70 -16.66
C VAL A 10 17.93 -14.07 -17.12
N MET A 11 18.10 -15.10 -16.28
CA MET A 11 17.61 -16.46 -16.57
C MET A 11 16.08 -16.51 -16.69
N ALA A 12 15.35 -15.87 -15.77
CA ALA A 12 13.90 -15.83 -15.80
C ALA A 12 13.34 -15.12 -17.06
N LYS A 13 14.03 -14.07 -17.54
CA LYS A 13 13.71 -13.43 -18.84
C LYS A 13 13.99 -14.37 -20.03
N GLY A 14 14.99 -15.23 -19.92
CA GLY A 14 15.26 -16.33 -20.86
C GLY A 14 14.26 -17.50 -20.79
N ASN A 15 13.10 -17.32 -20.16
CA ASN A 15 12.08 -18.34 -19.91
C ASN A 15 12.52 -19.51 -19.02
N ASN A 16 13.56 -19.35 -18.20
CA ASN A 16 13.88 -20.34 -17.17
C ASN A 16 12.83 -20.26 -16.04
N GLN A 17 12.00 -21.30 -15.94
CA GLN A 17 10.92 -21.39 -14.98
C GLN A 17 11.42 -21.53 -13.54
N ASP A 18 12.49 -22.29 -13.33
CA ASP A 18 13.07 -22.50 -11.99
C ASP A 18 13.63 -21.20 -11.42
N ALA A 19 14.34 -20.41 -12.24
CA ALA A 19 14.83 -19.10 -11.85
C ALA A 19 13.69 -18.13 -11.50
N LEU A 20 12.60 -18.15 -12.29
CA LEU A 20 11.42 -17.35 -11.99
C LEU A 20 10.76 -17.76 -10.67
N LEU A 21 10.61 -19.07 -10.44
CA LEU A 21 10.05 -19.62 -9.22
C LEU A 21 10.91 -19.27 -8.00
N GLU A 22 12.24 -19.34 -8.14
CA GLU A 22 13.19 -18.98 -7.10
C GLU A 22 13.06 -17.49 -6.72
N ILE A 23 12.93 -16.59 -7.70
CA ILE A 23 12.66 -15.17 -7.45
C ILE A 23 11.32 -15.00 -6.71
N ILE A 24 10.24 -15.65 -7.17
CA ILE A 24 8.92 -15.55 -6.52
C ILE A 24 9.02 -15.99 -5.05
N ASN A 25 9.68 -17.12 -4.79
CA ASN A 25 9.88 -17.66 -3.46
C ASN A 25 10.67 -16.70 -2.57
N LYS A 26 11.72 -16.05 -3.10
CA LYS A 26 12.52 -15.05 -2.36
C LYS A 26 11.68 -13.87 -1.86
N PHE A 27 10.65 -13.47 -2.61
CA PHE A 27 9.77 -12.35 -2.25
C PHE A 27 8.40 -12.79 -1.69
N ASN A 28 8.17 -14.08 -1.47
CA ASN A 28 6.86 -14.62 -1.09
C ASN A 28 6.31 -14.01 0.21
N LEU A 29 7.14 -13.85 1.24
CA LEU A 29 6.72 -13.21 2.50
C LEU A 29 6.24 -11.77 2.29
N LEU A 30 6.88 -11.02 1.39
CA LEU A 30 6.47 -9.66 1.04
C LEU A 30 5.15 -9.67 0.25
N ILE A 31 5.03 -10.56 -0.74
CA ILE A 31 3.83 -10.72 -1.56
C ILE A 31 2.63 -11.02 -0.66
N LYS A 32 2.75 -12.01 0.23
CA LYS A 32 1.69 -12.35 1.21
C LYS A 32 1.36 -11.21 2.16
N LYS A 33 2.37 -10.45 2.60
CA LYS A 33 2.14 -9.28 3.45
C LYS A 33 1.34 -8.21 2.72
N LEU A 34 1.59 -8.00 1.43
CA LEU A 34 0.91 -6.99 0.62
C LEU A 34 -0.47 -7.43 0.15
N SER A 35 -0.66 -8.71 -0.22
CA SER A 35 -1.97 -9.23 -0.60
C SER A 35 -2.99 -9.09 0.53
N ARG A 36 -2.57 -9.36 1.78
CA ARG A 36 -3.40 -9.13 2.98
C ARG A 36 -3.85 -7.67 3.15
N LYS A 37 -3.08 -6.70 2.65
CA LYS A 37 -3.47 -5.28 2.68
C LYS A 37 -4.47 -4.91 1.59
N MET A 38 -4.57 -5.70 0.52
CA MET A 38 -5.41 -5.41 -0.64
C MET A 38 -6.86 -5.87 -0.43
N VAL A 39 -7.11 -6.83 0.48
CA VAL A 39 -8.45 -7.22 0.98
C VAL A 39 -9.44 -7.61 -0.13
N TYR A 40 -9.02 -8.47 -1.06
CA TYR A 40 -9.90 -9.18 -2.00
C TYR A 40 -9.30 -10.56 -2.33
N ASP A 41 -10.15 -11.51 -2.74
CA ASP A 41 -9.82 -12.93 -2.82
C ASP A 41 -8.60 -13.24 -3.71
N ASP A 42 -8.48 -12.57 -4.87
CA ASP A 42 -7.42 -12.82 -5.85
C ASP A 42 -6.17 -11.94 -5.69
N ALA A 43 -6.04 -11.22 -4.56
CA ALA A 43 -4.97 -10.23 -4.38
C ALA A 43 -3.56 -10.79 -4.46
N GLU A 44 -3.33 -12.00 -3.94
CA GLU A 44 -2.03 -12.66 -4.01
C GLU A 44 -1.69 -13.06 -5.45
N THR A 45 -2.63 -13.68 -6.15
CA THR A 45 -2.51 -14.09 -7.55
C THR A 45 -2.21 -12.90 -8.45
N ASP A 46 -2.96 -11.80 -8.32
CA ASP A 46 -2.75 -10.59 -9.11
C ASP A 46 -1.38 -9.95 -8.86
N LEU A 47 -0.94 -9.94 -7.60
CA LEU A 47 0.36 -9.39 -7.23
C LEU A 47 1.51 -10.25 -7.80
N ILE A 48 1.36 -11.58 -7.79
CA ILE A 48 2.29 -12.51 -8.43
C ILE A 48 2.30 -12.30 -9.96
N ILE A 49 1.15 -12.17 -10.61
CA ILE A 49 1.05 -11.90 -12.05
C ILE A 49 1.75 -10.59 -12.40
N PHE A 50 1.52 -9.53 -11.64
CA PHE A 50 2.22 -8.27 -11.81
C PHE A 50 3.73 -8.45 -11.64
N PHE A 51 4.16 -9.20 -10.61
CA PHE A 51 5.57 -9.43 -10.33
C PHE A 51 6.25 -10.15 -11.50
N ILE A 52 5.64 -11.21 -12.02
CA ILE A 52 6.13 -11.94 -13.19
C ILE A 52 6.26 -11.01 -14.41
N LYS A 53 5.23 -10.21 -14.70
CA LYS A 53 5.25 -9.24 -15.80
C LYS A 53 6.37 -8.23 -15.62
N MET A 54 6.57 -7.71 -14.41
CA MET A 54 7.63 -6.77 -14.09
C MET A 54 9.02 -7.37 -14.32
N ILE A 55 9.26 -8.60 -13.88
CA ILE A 55 10.53 -9.31 -14.10
C ILE A 55 10.76 -9.51 -15.60
N LYS A 56 9.76 -10.05 -16.32
CA LYS A 56 9.86 -10.29 -17.77
C LYS A 56 10.06 -9.02 -18.59
N ASN A 57 9.49 -7.89 -18.18
CA ASN A 57 9.58 -6.63 -18.90
C ASN A 57 10.67 -5.68 -18.39
N SER A 58 11.46 -6.12 -17.39
CA SER A 58 12.52 -5.30 -16.81
C SER A 58 13.64 -5.00 -17.82
N ASP A 59 14.20 -3.79 -17.76
CA ASP A 59 15.32 -3.36 -18.61
C ASP A 59 16.64 -3.81 -17.97
N LEU A 60 17.25 -4.87 -18.53
CA LEU A 60 18.48 -5.45 -18.01
C LEU A 60 19.65 -4.46 -18.02
N ASN A 61 19.70 -3.53 -18.98
CA ASN A 61 20.77 -2.54 -19.06
C ASN A 61 20.71 -1.58 -17.87
N LYS A 62 19.50 -1.22 -17.42
CA LYS A 62 19.32 -0.41 -16.21
C LYS A 62 19.66 -1.20 -14.94
N LEU A 63 19.29 -2.48 -14.89
CA LEU A 63 19.48 -3.32 -13.71
C LEU A 63 20.93 -3.79 -13.51
N LYS A 64 21.74 -3.88 -14.57
CA LYS A 64 23.12 -4.38 -14.52
C LYS A 64 24.02 -3.63 -13.54
N ASN A 65 23.76 -2.34 -13.34
CA ASN A 65 24.57 -1.49 -12.47
C ASN A 65 24.08 -1.49 -11.01
N PHE A 66 23.00 -2.21 -10.70
CA PHE A 66 22.43 -2.23 -9.36
C PHE A 66 23.19 -3.23 -8.50
N SER A 67 23.49 -2.86 -7.26
CA SER A 67 23.89 -3.84 -6.26
C SER A 67 22.72 -4.75 -5.91
N GLU A 68 23.01 -5.93 -5.35
CA GLU A 68 21.99 -6.89 -4.87
C GLU A 68 20.94 -6.20 -3.98
N GLY A 69 21.38 -5.38 -3.01
CA GLY A 69 20.49 -4.63 -2.13
C GLY A 69 19.64 -3.58 -2.86
N ALA A 70 20.19 -2.90 -3.86
CA ALA A 70 19.45 -1.95 -4.68
C ALA A 70 18.38 -2.63 -5.54
N LEU A 71 18.67 -3.80 -6.10
CA LEU A 71 17.73 -4.65 -6.83
C LEU A 71 16.59 -5.12 -5.93
N VAL A 72 16.91 -5.63 -4.74
CA VAL A 72 15.90 -6.02 -3.74
C VAL A 72 15.00 -4.84 -3.39
N LYS A 73 15.59 -3.65 -3.16
CA LYS A 73 14.84 -2.44 -2.83
C LYS A 73 13.92 -2.01 -3.98
N TYR A 74 14.41 -2.05 -5.22
CA TYR A 74 13.64 -1.73 -6.40
C TYR A 74 12.39 -2.61 -6.55
N ILE A 75 12.56 -3.93 -6.37
CA ILE A 75 11.45 -4.89 -6.42
C ILE A 75 10.45 -4.59 -5.29
N GLN A 76 10.94 -4.39 -4.06
CA GLN A 76 10.08 -4.08 -2.92
C GLN A 76 9.23 -2.83 -3.15
N VAL A 77 9.85 -1.75 -3.66
CA VAL A 77 9.15 -0.49 -3.96
C VAL A 77 8.10 -0.70 -5.05
N SER A 78 8.43 -1.44 -6.11
CA SER A 78 7.51 -1.71 -7.22
C SER A 78 6.28 -2.50 -6.79
N LEU A 79 6.47 -3.55 -5.97
CA LEU A 79 5.38 -4.34 -5.40
C LEU A 79 4.49 -3.51 -4.46
N ASN A 80 5.10 -2.70 -3.59
CA ASN A 80 4.36 -1.80 -2.70
C ASN A 80 3.50 -0.81 -3.49
N HIS A 81 4.06 -0.19 -4.53
CA HIS A 81 3.32 0.76 -5.36
C HIS A 81 2.14 0.09 -6.06
N LYS A 82 2.30 -1.13 -6.56
CA LYS A 82 1.19 -1.87 -7.19
C LYS A 82 0.08 -2.16 -6.20
N ALA A 83 0.41 -2.64 -5.00
CA ALA A 83 -0.57 -2.92 -3.96
C ALA A 83 -1.34 -1.65 -3.55
N ILE A 84 -0.63 -0.53 -3.37
CA ILE A 84 -1.24 0.76 -3.04
C ILE A 84 -2.16 1.26 -4.15
N ASP A 85 -1.73 1.20 -5.42
CA ASP A 85 -2.55 1.60 -6.57
C ASP A 85 -3.86 0.78 -6.63
N HIS A 86 -3.77 -0.52 -6.34
CA HIS A 86 -4.93 -1.40 -6.31
C HIS A 86 -5.87 -1.05 -5.16
N CYS A 87 -5.36 -0.85 -3.94
CA CYS A 87 -6.17 -0.40 -2.81
C CYS A 87 -6.88 0.92 -3.14
N ARG A 88 -6.17 1.88 -3.76
CA ARG A 88 -6.76 3.17 -4.16
C ARG A 88 -7.90 2.99 -5.14
N LYS A 89 -7.72 2.19 -6.18
CA LYS A 89 -8.77 1.88 -7.16
C LYS A 89 -9.97 1.22 -6.49
N TYR A 90 -9.74 0.21 -5.65
CA TYR A 90 -10.79 -0.45 -4.89
C TYR A 90 -11.59 0.53 -4.01
N TYR A 91 -10.91 1.38 -3.23
CA TYR A 91 -11.59 2.37 -2.37
C TYR A 91 -12.34 3.43 -3.19
N LEU A 92 -11.79 3.89 -4.32
CA LEU A 92 -12.46 4.86 -5.19
C LEU A 92 -13.70 4.27 -5.87
N THR A 93 -13.64 3.01 -6.30
CA THR A 93 -14.78 2.32 -6.94
C THR A 93 -15.87 1.99 -5.91
N LYS A 94 -15.51 1.47 -4.73
CA LYS A 94 -16.48 1.14 -3.66
C LYS A 94 -17.21 2.35 -3.09
N HIS A 95 -16.63 3.55 -3.14
CA HIS A 95 -17.33 4.78 -2.74
C HIS A 95 -18.37 5.27 -3.78
N ASN A 96 -18.33 4.78 -5.02
CA ASN A 96 -19.26 5.16 -6.08
C ASN A 96 -20.36 4.11 -6.35
N GLU A 97 -20.22 2.89 -5.83
CA GLU A 97 -21.21 1.83 -6.00
C GLU A 97 -21.76 1.42 -4.63
N ILE A 98 -23.04 1.70 -4.38
CA ILE A 98 -23.79 1.08 -3.29
C ILE A 98 -23.96 -0.39 -3.69
N ALA A 99 -23.14 -1.27 -3.15
CA ALA A 99 -23.31 -2.71 -3.32
C ALA A 99 -24.62 -3.15 -2.64
N LEU A 100 -25.46 -3.90 -3.34
CA LEU A 100 -26.55 -4.65 -2.71
C LEU A 100 -25.91 -5.68 -1.76
N ASP A 101 -26.11 -5.46 -0.47
CA ASP A 101 -25.46 -6.22 0.59
C ASP A 101 -26.26 -7.46 0.95
N THR A 102 -25.86 -8.62 0.40
CA THR A 102 -26.37 -9.93 0.81
C THR A 102 -25.61 -10.54 2.00
N ASP A 103 -24.54 -9.88 2.47
CA ASP A 103 -23.62 -10.38 3.50
C ASP A 103 -23.79 -9.74 4.89
N ILE A 104 -24.78 -8.85 5.07
CA ILE A 104 -25.30 -8.49 6.42
C ILE A 104 -25.61 -9.75 7.26
N ILE A 105 -25.85 -10.88 6.60
CA ILE A 105 -26.17 -12.19 7.20
C ILE A 105 -24.91 -12.94 7.71
N LYS A 106 -23.67 -12.56 7.36
CA LYS A 106 -22.44 -13.24 7.80
C LYS A 106 -21.57 -12.41 8.76
N GLN A 107 -22.19 -11.59 9.59
CA GLN A 107 -21.57 -11.16 10.85
C GLN A 107 -21.20 -12.41 11.66
N GLY A 108 -19.92 -12.80 11.74
CA GLY A 108 -19.61 -14.00 12.52
C GLY A 108 -18.18 -14.44 12.75
N PHE A 109 -17.17 -14.12 11.93
CA PHE A 109 -15.84 -14.70 12.15
C PHE A 109 -14.66 -13.73 11.95
N ASP A 110 -14.19 -13.23 13.10
CA ASP A 110 -12.79 -13.05 13.50
C ASP A 110 -11.88 -12.05 12.76
N ASN A 111 -12.14 -10.74 12.86
CA ASN A 111 -11.11 -9.70 12.65
C ASN A 111 -11.39 -8.38 13.41
N ASN A 112 -11.56 -8.46 14.73
CA ASN A 112 -11.87 -7.29 15.59
C ASN A 112 -10.72 -6.28 15.80
N ASN A 113 -9.53 -6.46 15.19
CA ASN A 113 -8.41 -5.54 15.44
C ASN A 113 -8.17 -4.50 14.35
N ASN A 114 -8.71 -4.66 13.13
CA ASN A 114 -8.45 -3.71 12.02
C ASN A 114 -9.67 -2.88 11.62
N ILE A 115 -10.87 -3.46 11.69
CA ILE A 115 -12.11 -2.74 11.37
C ILE A 115 -12.40 -1.71 12.46
N ASP A 116 -12.27 -2.11 13.72
CA ASP A 116 -12.49 -1.26 14.89
C ASP A 116 -11.54 -0.05 14.89
N ASN A 117 -10.27 -0.25 14.55
CA ASN A 117 -9.30 0.83 14.47
C ASN A 117 -9.58 1.81 13.32
N LYS A 118 -10.02 1.32 12.15
CA LYS A 118 -10.35 2.18 11.01
C LYS A 118 -11.62 2.98 11.26
N LEU A 119 -12.63 2.35 11.86
CA LEU A 119 -13.88 2.97 12.27
C LEU A 119 -13.62 4.04 13.35
N LEU A 120 -12.78 3.73 14.34
CA LEU A 120 -12.36 4.67 15.38
C LEU A 120 -11.60 5.87 14.79
N VAL A 121 -10.69 5.66 13.83
CA VAL A 121 -9.98 6.75 13.16
C VAL A 121 -10.95 7.63 12.36
N ASP A 122 -11.89 7.06 11.62
CA ASP A 122 -12.89 7.86 10.89
C ASP A 122 -13.81 8.62 11.85
N GLN A 123 -14.20 8.01 12.98
CA GLN A 123 -14.96 8.69 14.03
C GLN A 123 -14.17 9.86 14.64
N LEU A 124 -12.90 9.65 15.01
CA LEU A 124 -12.02 10.69 15.55
C LEU A 124 -11.80 11.85 14.56
N LEU A 125 -11.69 11.54 13.28
CA LEU A 125 -11.51 12.53 12.21
C LEU A 125 -12.79 13.29 11.88
N ASN A 126 -13.96 12.77 12.24
CA ASN A 126 -15.26 13.42 12.08
C ASN A 126 -15.64 14.29 13.29
N LEU A 127 -14.84 14.30 14.36
CA LEU A 127 -15.04 15.19 15.48
C LEU A 127 -14.60 16.62 15.10
N ASN A 128 -15.42 17.60 15.44
CA ASN A 128 -15.41 18.97 14.91
C ASN A 128 -14.21 19.86 15.32
N PHE A 129 -13.13 19.28 15.87
CA PHE A 129 -11.96 20.00 16.36
C PHE A 129 -10.83 20.15 15.32
N LEU A 130 -10.94 19.47 14.17
CA LEU A 130 -10.03 19.59 13.04
C LEU A 130 -10.66 20.42 11.92
N THR A 131 -9.85 21.19 11.20
CA THR A 131 -10.31 21.82 9.95
C THR A 131 -10.53 20.76 8.87
N LYS A 132 -11.46 21.01 7.95
CA LYS A 132 -11.71 20.14 6.78
C LYS A 132 -10.42 19.79 6.03
N HIS A 133 -9.51 20.75 5.91
CA HIS A 133 -8.21 20.58 5.27
C HIS A 133 -7.30 19.60 6.03
N GLN A 134 -7.24 19.70 7.37
CA GLN A 134 -6.45 18.78 8.20
C GLN A 134 -7.01 17.36 8.17
N VAL A 135 -8.34 17.23 8.28
CA VAL A 135 -9.03 15.94 8.14
C VAL A 135 -8.68 15.31 6.80
N LEU A 136 -8.77 16.09 5.71
CA LEU A 136 -8.45 15.61 4.37
C LEU A 136 -7.00 15.13 4.24
N ILE A 137 -6.04 15.86 4.81
CA ILE A 137 -4.62 15.45 4.82
C ILE A 137 -4.43 14.16 5.63
N LEU A 138 -5.08 14.02 6.79
CA LEU A 138 -5.00 12.80 7.60
C LEU A 138 -5.63 11.61 6.89
N LYS A 139 -6.79 11.79 6.24
CA LYS A 139 -7.42 10.75 5.41
C LYS A 139 -6.49 10.33 4.27
N TYR A 140 -5.91 11.28 3.55
CA TYR A 140 -4.96 10.95 2.49
C TYR A 140 -3.73 10.20 2.98
N TYR A 141 -3.19 10.59 4.13
CA TYR A 141 -1.97 9.99 4.66
C TYR A 141 -2.20 8.61 5.30
N TYR A 142 -3.17 8.51 6.21
CA TYR A 142 -3.36 7.32 7.04
C TYR A 142 -4.37 6.31 6.46
N LEU A 143 -5.40 6.77 5.74
CA LEU A 143 -6.41 5.87 5.17
C LEU A 143 -6.08 5.46 3.73
N LEU A 144 -5.42 6.34 2.97
CA LEU A 144 -5.14 6.16 1.54
C LEU A 144 -3.63 6.00 1.22
N GLU A 145 -2.80 5.95 2.26
CA GLU A 145 -1.34 5.74 2.19
C GLU A 145 -0.63 6.64 1.15
N TYR A 146 -1.04 7.90 1.01
CA TYR A 146 -0.33 8.88 0.16
C TYR A 146 0.90 9.43 0.89
N SER A 147 2.01 9.57 0.16
CA SER A 147 3.19 10.28 0.67
C SER A 147 2.96 11.79 0.69
N ASP A 148 3.72 12.52 1.50
CA ASP A 148 3.63 13.99 1.61
C ASP A 148 3.75 14.69 0.25
N ILE A 149 4.56 14.12 -0.65
CA ILE A 149 4.74 14.63 -2.02
C ILE A 149 3.47 14.41 -2.83
N GLN A 150 2.89 13.21 -2.77
CA GLN A 150 1.66 12.88 -3.49
C GLN A 150 0.48 13.73 -2.99
N ILE A 151 0.37 13.93 -1.68
CA ILE A 151 -0.65 14.80 -1.07
C ILE A 151 -0.43 16.26 -1.51
N GLY A 152 0.81 16.73 -1.48
CA GLY A 152 1.15 18.10 -1.87
C GLY A 152 0.77 18.39 -3.33
N ASN A 153 1.12 17.48 -4.23
CA ASN A 153 0.74 17.57 -5.64
C ASN A 153 -0.78 17.58 -5.82
N LYS A 154 -1.51 16.75 -5.06
CA LYS A 154 -2.97 16.63 -5.15
C LYS A 154 -3.71 17.87 -4.60
N LEU A 155 -3.18 18.46 -3.54
CA LEU A 155 -3.73 19.65 -2.89
C LEU A 155 -3.14 20.97 -3.42
N LYS A 156 -2.22 20.90 -4.39
CA LYS A 156 -1.47 22.04 -4.94
C LYS A 156 -0.75 22.86 -3.85
N ILE A 157 -0.14 22.18 -2.89
CA ILE A 157 0.67 22.77 -1.80
C ILE A 157 2.03 22.09 -1.70
N SER A 158 2.99 22.71 -1.01
CA SER A 158 4.31 22.11 -0.84
C SER A 158 4.26 20.87 0.06
N ARG A 159 5.19 19.92 -0.18
CA ARG A 159 5.41 18.75 0.70
C ARG A 159 5.56 19.17 2.19
N GLN A 160 6.27 20.27 2.42
CA GLN A 160 6.52 20.80 3.76
C GLN A 160 5.24 21.33 4.41
N ALA A 161 4.35 21.95 3.63
CA ALA A 161 3.04 22.39 4.10
C ALA A 161 2.15 21.21 4.50
N VAL A 162 2.18 20.11 3.74
CA VAL A 162 1.49 18.86 4.10
C VAL A 162 1.99 18.33 5.44
N HIS A 163 3.32 18.18 5.57
CA HIS A 163 3.94 17.68 6.80
C HIS A 163 3.56 18.54 8.01
N LYS A 164 3.69 19.86 7.89
CA LYS A 164 3.35 20.81 8.96
C LYS A 164 1.86 20.72 9.35
N SER A 165 0.96 20.62 8.36
CA SER A 165 -0.48 20.48 8.61
C SER A 165 -0.82 19.17 9.30
N ARG A 166 -0.16 18.05 8.92
CA ARG A 166 -0.35 16.74 9.55
C ARG A 166 0.11 16.76 11.01
N ILE A 167 1.33 17.25 11.29
CA ILE A 167 1.83 17.33 12.67
C ILE A 167 0.92 18.18 13.54
N LYS A 168 0.46 19.34 13.03
CA LYS A 168 -0.50 20.19 13.75
C LYS A 168 -1.80 19.44 14.06
N ALA A 169 -2.32 18.69 13.09
CA ALA A 169 -3.55 17.91 13.26
C ALA A 169 -3.39 16.80 14.31
N LEU A 170 -2.25 16.10 14.32
CA LEU A 170 -1.94 15.07 15.31
C LEU A 170 -1.82 15.66 16.73
N ASN A 171 -1.19 16.82 16.89
CA ASN A 171 -1.10 17.49 18.18
C ASN A 171 -2.48 17.87 18.73
N ILE A 172 -3.39 18.32 17.87
CA ILE A 172 -4.78 18.62 18.25
C ILE A 172 -5.48 17.34 18.73
N ILE A 173 -5.37 16.25 17.98
CA ILE A 173 -5.93 14.95 18.37
C ILE A 173 -5.35 14.51 19.73
N GLN A 174 -4.04 14.58 19.89
CA GLN A 174 -3.35 14.19 21.12
C GLN A 174 -3.84 15.00 22.33
N ASN A 175 -3.95 16.32 22.20
CA ASN A 175 -4.46 17.17 23.29
C ASN A 175 -5.91 16.81 23.65
N HIS A 176 -6.78 16.56 22.67
CA HIS A 176 -8.18 16.23 22.93
C HIS A 176 -8.38 14.81 23.50
N VAL A 177 -7.50 13.87 23.17
CA VAL A 177 -7.55 12.51 23.72
C VAL A 177 -7.01 12.47 25.15
N ILE A 178 -5.96 13.25 25.46
CA ILE A 178 -5.35 13.30 26.79
C ILE A 178 -6.20 14.11 27.79
N LEU A 179 -6.90 15.17 27.35
CA LEU A 179 -7.74 16.02 28.22
C LEU A 179 -9.13 15.43 28.55
N LYS A 180 -9.43 14.19 28.14
CA LYS A 180 -10.68 13.48 28.47
C LYS A 180 -10.54 12.45 29.61
N HIS A 181 -9.39 12.42 30.28
CA HIS A 181 -9.17 11.74 31.55
C HIS A 181 -8.94 12.76 32.66
#